data_AF-A0A937M4W1-F1
#
_entry.id   AF-A0A937M4W1-F1
#
_cell.length_a   1.000
_cell.length_b   1.000
_cell.length_c   1.000
_cell.angle_alpha   90.00
_cell.angle_beta   90.00
_cell.angle_gamma   90.00
#
_symmetry.space_group_name_H-M   'P 1'
#
loop_
_entity.id
_entity.type
_entity.pdbx_description
1 polymer ?
#
loop_
_entity_poly.entity_id
_entity_poly.type
_entity_poly.pdbx_seq_one_letter_code
_entity_poly.pdbx_strand_id
1 'polypeptide(L)'
;MSLSLSNAKNIAKVLTESLPYIQKFTGRTIVVKYGGNAMIDEALKQSFARDIVLMKLVGINPIVVHGGGPQIGSLLQRLNIESSFIEGLRVTDDQTMDVVEMVLGGLVNKQIVALLNKNQGKAVGISGKDGNLIS
;
A
#
# COMPACT_ATOMS: atom_id res chain seq x y z
N MET A 1 -6.09 -3.48 -24.69
CA MET A 1 -4.82 -3.50 -25.46
C MET A 1 -4.78 -4.79 -26.26
N SER A 2 -4.56 -4.72 -27.57
CA SER A 2 -4.25 -5.92 -28.37
C SER A 2 -2.81 -6.34 -28.09
N LEU A 3 -2.61 -7.59 -27.69
CA LEU A 3 -1.28 -8.17 -27.48
C LEU A 3 -0.75 -8.66 -28.83
N SER A 4 0.45 -8.24 -29.25
CA SER A 4 1.09 -8.83 -30.42
C SER A 4 1.47 -10.30 -30.16
N LEU A 5 1.57 -11.12 -31.20
CA LEU A 5 1.98 -12.52 -31.07
C LEU A 5 3.39 -12.65 -30.44
N SER A 6 4.31 -11.74 -30.78
CA SER A 6 5.66 -11.73 -30.20
C SER A 6 5.62 -11.47 -28.69
N ASN A 7 4.83 -10.47 -28.25
CA ASN A 7 4.68 -10.15 -26.83
C ASN A 7 3.98 -11.28 -26.07
N ALA A 8 2.97 -11.92 -26.67
CA ALA A 8 2.27 -13.06 -26.08
C ALA A 8 3.22 -14.24 -25.82
N LYS A 9 4.08 -14.58 -26.81
CA LYS A 9 5.08 -15.64 -26.66
C LYS A 9 6.08 -15.32 -25.54
N ASN A 10 6.53 -14.07 -25.46
CA ASN A 10 7.43 -13.64 -24.40
C ASN A 10 6.78 -13.76 -23.01
N ILE A 11 5.55 -13.26 -22.86
CA ILE A 11 4.79 -13.35 -21.60
C ILE A 11 4.57 -14.80 -21.17
N ALA A 12 4.17 -15.67 -22.11
CA ALA A 12 3.98 -17.09 -21.82
C ALA A 12 5.27 -17.77 -21.33
N LYS A 13 6.41 -17.45 -21.97
CA LYS A 13 7.73 -17.96 -21.57
C LYS A 13 8.08 -17.51 -20.14
N VAL A 14 7.98 -16.21 -19.86
CA VAL A 14 8.28 -15.65 -18.53
C VAL A 14 7.37 -16.23 -17.44
N LEU A 15 6.07 -16.39 -17.70
CA LEU A 15 5.14 -16.97 -16.73
C LEU A 15 5.45 -18.46 -16.46
N THR A 16 5.82 -19.21 -17.49
CA THR A 16 6.18 -20.63 -17.36
C THR A 16 7.46 -20.78 -16.54
N GLU A 17 8.47 -19.96 -16.81
CA GLU A 17 9.73 -19.94 -16.06
C GLU A 17 9.54 -19.43 -14.61
N SER A 18 8.55 -18.57 -14.38
CA SER A 18 8.21 -18.03 -13.06
C SER A 18 7.35 -18.99 -12.22
N LEU A 19 6.78 -20.04 -12.82
CA LEU A 19 5.83 -20.93 -12.17
C LEU A 19 6.34 -21.54 -10.85
N PRO A 20 7.60 -22.01 -10.73
CA PRO A 20 8.10 -22.54 -9.46
C PRO A 20 8.10 -21.50 -8.33
N TYR A 21 8.36 -20.23 -8.65
CA TYR A 21 8.34 -19.13 -7.67
C TYR A 21 6.91 -18.83 -7.22
N ILE A 22 5.94 -18.84 -8.15
CA ILE A 22 4.52 -18.66 -7.82
C ILE A 22 4.05 -19.80 -6.92
N GLN A 23 4.29 -21.05 -7.31
CA GLN A 23 3.88 -22.25 -6.57
C GLN A 23 4.43 -22.26 -5.14
N LYS A 24 5.66 -21.79 -4.93
CA LYS A 24 6.26 -21.68 -3.59
C LYS A 24 5.43 -20.83 -2.62
N PHE A 25 4.74 -19.80 -3.12
CA PHE A 25 4.01 -18.83 -2.30
C PHE A 25 2.48 -18.88 -2.46
N THR A 26 1.96 -19.72 -3.36
CA THR A 26 0.52 -19.96 -3.46
C THR A 26 -0.06 -20.37 -2.11
N GLY A 27 -1.15 -19.73 -1.71
CA GLY A 27 -1.81 -19.90 -0.40
C GLY A 27 -1.10 -19.22 0.77
N ARG A 28 0.12 -18.71 0.60
CA ARG A 28 0.87 -18.03 1.68
C ARG A 28 0.41 -16.59 1.86
N THR A 29 0.49 -16.12 3.10
CA THR A 29 0.27 -14.71 3.45
C THR A 29 1.58 -13.95 3.38
N ILE A 30 1.58 -12.78 2.72
CA ILE A 30 2.74 -11.90 2.62
C ILE A 30 2.35 -10.51 3.10
N VAL A 31 3.05 -10.01 4.12
CA VAL A 31 2.87 -8.66 4.63
C VAL A 31 3.85 -7.73 3.91
N VAL A 32 3.34 -6.68 3.27
CA VAL A 32 4.13 -5.71 2.51
C VAL A 32 4.01 -4.35 3.17
N LYS A 33 5.14 -3.82 3.67
CA LYS A 33 5.19 -2.45 4.17
C LYS A 33 5.35 -1.48 3.00
N TYR A 34 4.28 -0.75 2.70
CA TYR A 34 4.26 0.31 1.69
C TYR A 34 4.54 1.67 2.36
N GLY A 35 5.49 2.44 1.83
CA GLY A 35 5.97 3.66 2.50
C GLY A 35 7.06 4.39 1.74
N GLY A 36 7.39 5.60 2.20
CA GLY A 36 8.47 6.42 1.64
C GLY A 36 8.14 7.04 0.28
N ASN A 37 9.17 7.24 -0.54
CA ASN A 37 9.05 7.91 -1.85
C ASN A 37 8.05 7.21 -2.81
N ALA A 38 7.85 5.91 -2.65
CA ALA A 38 6.89 5.14 -3.44
C ALA A 38 5.42 5.58 -3.25
N MET A 39 5.13 6.34 -2.18
CA MET A 39 3.80 6.91 -1.90
C MET A 39 3.62 8.33 -2.46
N ILE A 40 4.63 8.90 -3.12
CA ILE A 40 4.58 10.26 -3.69
C ILE A 40 4.45 10.18 -5.20
N ASP A 41 5.27 9.35 -5.85
CA ASP A 41 5.26 9.19 -7.30
C ASP A 41 4.03 8.38 -7.78
N GLU A 42 3.28 8.94 -8.73
CA GLU A 42 2.06 8.32 -9.25
C GLU A 42 2.34 7.05 -10.07
N ALA A 43 3.45 6.97 -10.82
CA ALA A 43 3.79 5.77 -11.56
C ALA A 43 4.15 4.62 -10.61
N LEU A 44 4.88 4.90 -9.53
CA LEU A 44 5.19 3.93 -8.48
C LEU A 44 3.94 3.45 -7.74
N LYS A 45 2.98 4.35 -7.44
CA LYS A 45 1.68 3.96 -6.87
C LYS A 45 0.93 2.99 -7.78
N GLN A 46 0.82 3.30 -9.07
CA GLN A 46 0.13 2.44 -10.02
C GLN A 46 0.83 1.08 -10.18
N SER A 47 2.17 1.07 -10.22
CA SER A 47 2.94 -0.17 -10.28
C SER A 47 2.68 -1.03 -9.04
N PHE A 48 2.82 -0.45 -7.85
CA PHE A 48 2.58 -1.14 -6.58
C PHE A 48 1.19 -1.76 -6.51
N ALA A 49 0.16 -1.01 -6.91
CA ALA A 49 -1.21 -1.52 -6.88
C ALA A 49 -1.42 -2.69 -7.84
N ARG A 50 -0.84 -2.64 -9.04
CA ARG A 50 -0.86 -3.75 -10.00
C ARG A 50 -0.16 -4.99 -9.45
N ASP A 51 0.98 -4.81 -8.79
CA ASP A 51 1.76 -5.90 -8.23
C ASP A 51 1.01 -6.60 -7.09
N ILE A 52 0.41 -5.84 -6.17
CA ILE A 52 -0.42 -6.40 -5.08
C ILE A 52 -1.64 -7.15 -5.63
N VAL A 53 -2.32 -6.62 -6.65
CA VAL A 53 -3.44 -7.33 -7.28
C VAL A 53 -2.96 -8.59 -8.00
N LEU A 54 -1.85 -8.53 -8.73
CA LEU A 54 -1.26 -9.69 -9.39
C LEU A 54 -0.93 -10.79 -8.39
N MET A 55 -0.29 -10.45 -7.25
CA MET A 55 -0.03 -11.39 -6.17
C MET A 55 -1.31 -12.11 -5.74
N LYS A 56 -2.42 -11.38 -5.55
CA LYS A 56 -3.70 -11.99 -5.19
C LYS A 56 -4.25 -12.91 -6.27
N LEU A 57 -4.15 -12.50 -7.54
CA LEU A 57 -4.65 -13.28 -8.68
C LEU A 57 -3.88 -14.60 -8.87
N VAL A 58 -2.58 -14.63 -8.55
CA VAL A 58 -1.77 -15.86 -8.62
C VAL A 58 -1.83 -16.71 -7.33
N GLY A 59 -2.76 -16.38 -6.42
CA GLY A 59 -3.07 -17.19 -5.24
C GLY A 59 -2.26 -16.85 -3.98
N ILE A 60 -1.48 -15.76 -3.98
CA ILE A 60 -0.83 -15.24 -2.76
C ILE A 60 -1.85 -14.40 -1.98
N ASN A 61 -1.74 -14.33 -0.65
CA ASN A 61 -2.59 -13.51 0.20
C ASN A 61 -1.83 -12.25 0.69
N PRO A 62 -1.79 -11.16 -0.10
CA PRO A 62 -1.08 -9.94 0.32
C PRO A 62 -1.85 -9.19 1.40
N ILE A 63 -1.12 -8.69 2.40
CA ILE A 63 -1.57 -7.72 3.40
C ILE A 63 -0.68 -6.48 3.27
N VAL A 64 -1.27 -5.31 3.05
CA VAL A 64 -0.51 -4.06 2.92
C VAL A 64 -0.56 -3.29 4.23
N VAL A 65 0.61 -2.96 4.77
CA VAL A 65 0.76 -2.03 5.90
C VAL A 65 1.34 -0.73 5.36
N HIS A 66 0.76 0.42 5.69
CA HIS A 66 1.22 1.71 5.14
C HIS A 66 1.69 2.69 6.21
N GLY A 67 2.41 3.73 5.79
CA GLY A 67 2.69 4.92 6.58
C GLY A 67 2.02 6.14 5.96
N GLY A 68 2.53 7.34 6.25
CA GLY A 68 2.01 8.58 5.65
C GLY A 68 2.68 9.85 6.19
N GLY A 69 3.96 9.77 6.57
CA GLY A 69 4.69 10.86 7.22
C GLY A 69 4.61 12.22 6.49
N PRO A 70 4.85 12.27 5.16
CA PRO A 70 4.72 13.50 4.39
C PRO A 70 3.31 14.10 4.40
N GLN A 71 2.28 13.24 4.30
CA GLN A 71 0.88 13.67 4.30
C GLN A 71 0.47 14.22 5.68
N ILE A 72 0.96 13.61 6.76
CA ILE A 72 0.75 14.10 8.13
C ILE A 72 1.39 15.48 8.27
N GLY A 73 2.66 15.62 7.89
CA GLY A 73 3.40 16.88 7.99
C GLY A 73 2.72 18.02 7.22
N SER A 74 2.20 17.72 6.02
CA SER A 74 1.45 18.70 5.22
C SER A 74 0.18 19.20 5.92
N LEU A 75 -0.58 18.33 6.58
CA LEU A 75 -1.79 18.77 7.29
C LEU A 75 -1.46 19.51 8.59
N LEU A 76 -0.48 19.05 9.37
CA LEU A 76 -0.02 19.75 10.57
C LEU A 76 0.42 21.18 10.24
N GLN A 77 1.20 21.35 9.17
CA GLN A 77 1.64 22.67 8.71
C GLN A 77 0.46 23.58 8.36
N ARG A 78 -0.56 23.07 7.67
CA ARG A 78 -1.77 23.83 7.32
C ARG A 78 -2.60 24.25 8.53
N LEU A 79 -2.50 23.50 9.62
CA LEU A 79 -3.18 23.77 10.89
C LEU A 79 -2.31 24.59 11.86
N ASN A 80 -1.10 24.99 11.46
CA ASN A 80 -0.11 25.65 12.31
C ASN A 80 0.23 24.86 13.58
N ILE A 81 0.22 23.52 13.49
CA ILE A 81 0.67 22.63 14.56
C ILE A 81 2.13 22.29 14.30
N GLU A 82 3.00 22.57 15.28
CA GLU A 82 4.43 22.32 15.15
C GLU A 82 4.74 20.82 15.17
N SER A 83 5.65 20.38 14.31
CA SER A 83 6.02 18.98 14.16
C SER A 83 7.48 18.78 14.57
N SER A 84 7.73 18.02 15.63
CA SER A 84 9.08 17.67 16.07
C SER A 84 9.35 16.17 16.03
N PHE A 85 10.62 15.80 16.01
CA PHE A 85 11.08 14.41 15.96
C PHE A 85 12.22 14.18 16.95
N ILE A 86 12.21 13.03 17.61
CA ILE A 86 13.28 12.53 18.47
C ILE A 86 13.67 11.15 17.95
N GLU A 87 14.95 10.96 17.61
CA GLU A 87 15.47 9.68 17.08
C GLU A 87 14.70 9.15 15.84
N GLY A 88 14.19 10.06 15.00
CA GLY A 88 13.42 9.71 13.81
C GLY A 88 11.96 9.34 14.08
N LEU A 89 11.51 9.36 15.33
CA LEU A 89 10.12 9.19 15.72
C LEU A 89 9.46 10.56 15.94
N ARG A 90 8.21 10.70 15.47
CA ARG A 90 7.43 11.93 15.64
C ARG A 90 7.01 12.05 17.10
N VAL A 91 7.29 13.20 17.72
CA VAL A 91 6.67 13.56 19.00
C VAL A 91 5.20 13.84 18.73
N THR A 92 4.31 13.13 19.41
CA THR A 92 2.87 13.11 19.10
C THR A 92 2.08 13.39 20.38
N ASP A 93 1.62 14.61 20.53
CA ASP A 93 0.64 15.01 21.56
C ASP A 93 -0.80 14.74 21.09
N ASP A 94 -1.80 15.04 21.92
CA ASP A 94 -3.20 14.75 21.63
C ASP A 94 -3.66 15.40 20.31
N GLN A 95 -3.31 16.67 20.08
CA GLN A 95 -3.67 17.38 18.85
C GLN A 95 -2.99 16.79 17.62
N THR A 96 -1.72 16.41 17.74
CA THR A 96 -0.97 15.75 16.68
C THR A 96 -1.55 14.37 16.39
N MET A 97 -1.96 13.63 17.42
CA MET A 97 -2.53 12.30 17.30
C MET A 97 -3.85 12.32 16.50
N ASP A 98 -4.75 13.27 16.80
CA ASP A 98 -5.98 13.47 16.03
C ASP A 98 -5.69 13.65 14.53
N VAL A 99 -4.69 14.47 14.20
CA VAL A 99 -4.26 14.69 12.82
C VAL A 99 -3.67 13.43 12.20
N VAL A 100 -2.83 12.70 12.93
CA VAL A 100 -2.22 11.44 12.48
C VAL A 100 -3.31 10.42 12.12
N GLU A 101 -4.30 10.24 13.00
CA GLU A 101 -5.40 9.30 12.77
C GLU A 101 -6.24 9.68 11.55
N MET A 102 -6.63 10.95 11.44
CA MET A 102 -7.39 11.45 10.29
C MET A 102 -6.65 11.23 8.97
N VAL A 103 -5.35 11.55 8.94
CA VAL A 103 -4.56 11.42 7.71
C VAL A 103 -4.32 9.95 7.36
N LEU A 104 -3.88 9.14 8.32
CA LEU A 104 -3.55 7.74 8.04
C LEU A 104 -4.81 6.94 7.75
N GLY A 105 -5.83 7.00 8.60
CA GLY A 105 -7.05 6.20 8.48
C GLY A 105 -8.05 6.74 7.45
N GLY A 106 -8.20 8.06 7.36
CA GLY A 106 -9.20 8.70 6.50
C GLY A 106 -8.71 8.97 5.09
N LEU A 107 -7.47 9.46 4.92
CA LEU A 107 -6.94 9.85 3.63
C LEU A 107 -6.10 8.75 2.99
N VAL A 108 -4.96 8.43 3.60
CA VAL A 108 -3.94 7.58 2.98
C VAL A 108 -4.44 6.14 2.81
N ASN A 109 -5.03 5.58 3.87
CA ASN A 109 -5.63 4.24 3.84
C ASN A 109 -6.66 4.11 2.71
N LYS A 110 -7.56 5.08 2.59
CA LYS A 110 -8.65 5.05 1.59
C LYS A 110 -8.14 5.31 0.17
N GLN A 111 -7.09 6.10 0.00
CA GLN A 111 -6.42 6.25 -1.30
C GLN A 111 -5.81 4.93 -1.79
N ILE A 112 -5.13 4.18 -0.91
CA ILE A 112 -4.57 2.86 -1.26
C ILE A 112 -5.69 1.88 -1.61
N VAL A 113 -6.75 1.81 -0.79
CA VAL A 113 -7.91 0.95 -1.07
C VAL A 113 -8.55 1.29 -2.42
N ALA A 114 -8.83 2.57 -2.67
CA ALA A 114 -9.41 3.02 -3.93
C ALA A 114 -8.53 2.64 -5.13
N LEU A 115 -7.22 2.79 -4.99
CA LEU A 115 -6.26 2.47 -6.03
C LEU A 115 -6.18 0.96 -6.33
N LEU A 116 -6.16 0.12 -5.30
CA LEU A 116 -6.21 -1.34 -5.46
C LEU A 116 -7.51 -1.78 -6.12
N ASN A 117 -8.65 -1.20 -5.71
CA ASN A 117 -9.96 -1.50 -6.29
C ASN A 117 -10.05 -1.04 -7.75
N LYS A 118 -9.47 0.11 -8.10
CA LYS A 118 -9.37 0.58 -9.50
C LYS A 118 -8.57 -0.37 -10.39
N ASN A 119 -7.62 -1.11 -9.81
CA ASN A 119 -6.88 -2.17 -10.48
C ASN A 119 -7.59 -3.54 -10.38
N GLN A 120 -8.90 -3.57 -10.15
CA GLN A 120 -9.73 -4.77 -10.04
C GLN A 120 -9.42 -5.67 -8.84
N GLY A 121 -8.71 -5.14 -7.85
CA GLY A 121 -8.58 -5.76 -6.53
C GLY A 121 -9.86 -5.64 -5.69
N LYS A 122 -9.88 -6.32 -4.55
CA LYS A 122 -10.92 -6.19 -3.52
C LYS A 122 -10.24 -5.88 -2.19
N ALA A 123 -9.92 -4.62 -1.97
CA ALA A 123 -9.25 -4.14 -0.78
C ALA A 123 -10.24 -3.62 0.26
N VAL A 124 -9.92 -3.89 1.53
CA VAL A 124 -10.59 -3.33 2.69
C VAL A 124 -9.55 -2.60 3.52
N GLY A 125 -9.85 -1.36 3.90
CA GLY A 125 -8.94 -0.52 4.67
C GLY A 125 -9.36 -0.46 6.12
N ILE A 126 -8.47 -0.89 7.00
CA ILE A 126 -8.65 -0.95 8.45
C ILE A 126 -7.53 -0.22 9.18
N SER A 127 -7.75 0.06 10.45
CA SER A 127 -6.83 0.61 11.44
C SER A 127 -6.70 -0.34 12.63
N GLY A 128 -5.81 -0.04 13.57
CA GLY A 128 -5.67 -0.82 14.81
C GLY A 128 -6.96 -0.87 15.65
N LYS A 129 -7.80 0.16 15.56
CA LYS A 129 -9.07 0.28 16.31
C LYS A 129 -10.15 -0.66 15.78
N ASP A 130 -10.12 -1.00 14.49
CA ASP A 130 -11.14 -1.83 13.86
C ASP A 130 -11.05 -3.27 14.38
N GLY A 131 -12.06 -3.69 15.15
CA GLY A 131 -12.08 -5.03 15.76
C GLY A 131 -10.97 -5.26 16.80
N ASN A 132 -10.40 -4.18 17.37
CA ASN A 132 -9.26 -4.25 18.30
C ASN A 132 -8.08 -5.06 17.70
N LEU A 133 -7.77 -4.80 16.43
CA LEU A 133 -6.71 -5.49 15.69
C LEU A 133 -5.33 -5.27 16.34
N ILE A 134 -5.08 -4.06 16.85
CA ILE A 134 -3.86 -3.71 17.58
C ILE A 134 -4.28 -2.84 18.77
N SER A 135 -3.92 -3.30 19.97
CA SER A 135 -4.18 -2.65 21.26
C SER A 135 -3.01 -1.80 21.71
#